data_AF-A0AAW0ZGK5-F1
#
_entry.id   AF-A0AAW0ZGK5-F1
#
_cell.length_a   1.000
_cell.length_b   1.000
_cell.length_c   1.000
_cell.angle_alpha   90.00
_cell.angle_beta   90.00
_cell.angle_gamma   90.00
#
_symmetry.space_group_name_H-M   'P 1'
#
loop_
_entity.id
_entity.type
_entity.pdbx_description
1 polymer ?
#
loop_
_entity_poly.entity_id
_entity_poly.type
_entity_poly.pdbx_seq_one_letter_code
_entity_poly.pdbx_strand_id
1 'polypeptide(L)'
;MMFSGRFAFFVRLEGLLCTRSHLLSFHQNISKHALKRLKETIFPPRPKKPEAPFLMYVRQVKPRFAEESPDMKYSEVLQRASSEWSKLDVAKKENFINEYNKSYKIYMEKLREYKNSLTEEQKQLWEQKKKEYEQTNTKKKYEILGKPKKPLNGYLSYLSSKRKDKDPDMHIKDWVKSMTVNWNTLPDKEKEPYLTEATQLNAQYQKDLEKWEMEMIRCGNSDIFEFIS
;
A
#
# COMPACT_ATOMS: atom_id res chain seq x y z
N MET A 1 -16.68 40.58 40.26
CA MET A 1 -17.19 39.24 40.65
C MET A 1 -17.55 38.49 39.38
N MET A 2 -16.99 37.28 39.21
CA MET A 2 -17.50 36.13 38.43
C MET A 2 -17.44 36.19 36.88
N PHE A 3 -16.52 35.45 36.25
CA PHE A 3 -16.59 34.04 35.76
C PHE A 3 -17.27 33.95 34.37
N SER A 4 -16.52 33.79 33.27
CA SER A 4 -15.91 32.57 32.69
C SER A 4 -16.84 31.77 31.78
N GLY A 5 -16.37 31.37 30.59
CA GLY A 5 -17.01 30.30 29.84
C GLY A 5 -16.66 30.20 28.36
N ARG A 6 -15.37 30.15 27.97
CA ARG A 6 -15.01 29.57 26.67
C ARG A 6 -15.04 28.04 26.81
N PHE A 7 -16.06 27.42 26.23
CA PHE A 7 -16.14 25.97 26.06
C PHE A 7 -14.95 25.49 25.22
N ALA A 8 -13.93 24.96 25.90
CA ALA A 8 -12.93 24.12 25.25
C ALA A 8 -13.53 22.72 25.09
N PHE A 9 -13.90 22.37 23.85
CA PHE A 9 -14.16 20.97 23.50
C PHE A 9 -12.85 20.21 23.61
N PHE A 10 -12.60 19.61 24.78
CA PHE A 10 -11.60 18.58 24.94
C PHE A 10 -12.12 17.31 24.26
N VAL A 11 -11.85 17.16 22.96
CA VAL A 11 -12.02 15.87 22.29
C VAL A 11 -10.96 14.94 22.87
N ARG A 12 -11.41 13.95 23.65
CA ARG A 12 -10.59 12.90 24.22
C ARG A 12 -9.82 12.20 23.10
N LEU A 13 -8.49 12.40 23.07
CA LEU A 13 -7.57 11.95 22.02
C LEU A 13 -7.42 10.41 21.88
N GLU A 14 -8.07 9.62 22.73
CA GLU A 14 -7.86 8.17 22.81
C GLU A 14 -8.46 7.36 21.65
N GLY A 15 -9.31 7.96 20.80
CA GLY A 15 -9.99 7.27 19.68
C GLY A 15 -9.40 7.49 18.28
N LEU A 16 -8.45 8.41 18.11
CA LEU A 16 -8.01 8.86 16.77
C LEU A 16 -7.13 7.86 16.01
N LEU A 17 -6.48 6.92 16.72
CA LEU A 17 -5.65 5.88 16.10
C LEU A 17 -6.47 4.66 15.68
N CYS A 18 -7.56 4.35 16.40
CA CYS A 18 -8.44 3.23 16.04
C CYS A 18 -9.28 3.53 14.79
N THR A 19 -9.68 4.79 14.57
CA THR A 19 -10.35 5.24 13.33
C THR A 19 -9.43 5.25 12.10
N ARG A 20 -8.10 5.37 12.32
CA ARG A 20 -7.09 5.20 11.26
C ARG A 20 -7.00 3.76 10.73
N SER A 21 -7.59 2.76 11.40
CA SER A 21 -7.66 1.37 10.90
C SER A 21 -8.47 1.26 9.60
N HIS A 22 -9.59 1.97 9.48
CA HIS A 22 -10.38 1.98 8.24
C HIS A 22 -9.60 2.62 7.09
N LEU A 23 -8.93 3.75 7.34
CA LEU A 23 -8.04 4.41 6.36
C LEU A 23 -6.87 3.50 5.96
N LEU A 24 -6.32 2.75 6.91
CA LEU A 24 -5.26 1.77 6.64
C LEU A 24 -5.78 0.63 5.76
N SER A 25 -6.97 0.08 6.03
CA SER A 25 -7.56 -0.99 5.21
C SER A 25 -7.85 -0.53 3.78
N PHE A 26 -8.36 0.70 3.63
CA PHE A 26 -8.59 1.33 2.33
C PHE A 26 -7.27 1.55 1.58
N HIS A 27 -6.25 2.06 2.27
CA HIS A 27 -4.92 2.24 1.70
C HIS A 27 -4.27 0.91 1.29
N GLN A 28 -4.38 -0.15 2.10
CA GLN A 28 -3.92 -1.50 1.75
C GLN A 28 -4.62 -2.03 0.50
N ASN A 29 -5.91 -1.75 0.32
CA ASN A 29 -6.63 -2.14 -0.89
C ASN A 29 -6.17 -1.34 -2.12
N ILE A 30 -6.08 -0.01 -2.05
CA ILE A 30 -5.50 0.81 -3.12
C ILE A 30 -4.10 0.31 -3.46
N SER A 31 -3.34 -0.03 -2.44
CA SER A 31 -1.98 -0.52 -2.54
C SER A 31 -1.90 -1.80 -3.40
N LYS A 32 -2.71 -2.81 -3.06
CA LYS A 32 -2.80 -4.06 -3.82
C LYS A 32 -3.16 -3.82 -5.30
N HIS A 33 -4.09 -2.91 -5.57
CA HIS A 33 -4.49 -2.59 -6.95
C HIS A 33 -3.38 -1.87 -7.73
N ALA A 34 -2.67 -0.95 -7.09
CA ALA A 34 -1.54 -0.26 -7.70
C ALA A 34 -0.40 -1.23 -8.06
N LEU A 35 -0.05 -2.15 -7.15
CA LEU A 35 0.97 -3.17 -7.39
C LEU A 35 0.57 -4.13 -8.52
N LYS A 36 -0.72 -4.49 -8.59
CA LYS A 36 -1.26 -5.29 -9.71
C LYS A 36 -1.10 -4.57 -11.04
N ARG A 37 -1.51 -3.30 -11.13
CA ARG A 37 -1.36 -2.49 -12.35
C ARG A 37 0.10 -2.34 -12.77
N LEU A 38 0.99 -2.07 -11.81
CA LEU A 38 2.42 -2.00 -12.05
C LEU A 38 2.97 -3.30 -12.66
N LYS A 39 2.52 -4.45 -12.14
CA LYS A 39 2.90 -5.76 -12.68
C LYS A 39 2.44 -5.92 -14.13
N GLU A 40 1.21 -5.51 -14.43
CA GLU A 40 0.61 -5.57 -15.77
C GLU A 40 1.27 -4.61 -16.77
N THR A 41 1.92 -3.53 -16.31
CA THR A 41 2.69 -2.62 -17.18
C THR A 41 4.08 -3.15 -17.57
N ILE A 42 4.68 -3.99 -16.72
CA ILE A 42 6.05 -4.50 -16.94
C ILE A 42 6.04 -5.82 -17.72
N PHE A 43 5.07 -6.69 -17.42
CA PHE A 43 4.98 -8.00 -18.05
C PHE A 43 3.91 -8.02 -19.15
N PRO A 44 4.08 -8.85 -20.18
CA PRO A 44 3.03 -9.04 -21.18
C PRO A 44 1.74 -9.58 -20.53
N PRO A 45 0.58 -9.46 -21.22
CA PRO A 45 -0.68 -9.96 -20.69
C PRO A 45 -0.60 -11.45 -20.40
N ARG A 46 -0.81 -11.81 -19.12
CA ARG A 46 -0.80 -13.21 -18.70
C ARG A 46 -1.96 -13.96 -19.37
N PRO A 47 -1.74 -15.16 -19.93
CA PRO A 47 -2.82 -16.00 -20.42
C PRO A 47 -3.89 -16.21 -19.35
N LYS A 48 -5.16 -16.06 -19.73
CA LYS A 48 -6.30 -16.30 -18.84
C LYS A 48 -6.59 -17.79 -18.74
N LYS A 49 -6.95 -18.25 -17.54
CA LYS A 49 -7.42 -19.62 -17.34
C LYS A 49 -8.72 -19.85 -18.14
N PRO A 50 -8.90 -21.04 -18.74
CA PRO A 50 -10.15 -21.36 -19.43
C PRO A 50 -11.32 -21.40 -18.43
N GLU A 51 -12.52 -21.14 -18.94
CA GLU A 51 -13.75 -21.19 -18.16
C GLU A 51 -14.00 -22.63 -17.67
N ALA A 52 -14.36 -22.79 -16.40
CA ALA A 52 -14.72 -24.10 -15.86
C ALA A 52 -15.99 -24.66 -16.51
N PRO A 53 -16.19 -26.00 -16.57
CA PRO A 53 -17.32 -26.63 -17.26
C PRO A 53 -18.69 -26.03 -16.91
N PHE A 54 -18.95 -25.77 -15.62
CA PHE A 54 -20.18 -25.14 -15.18
C PHE A 54 -20.34 -23.69 -15.71
N LEU A 55 -19.27 -22.90 -15.72
CA LEU A 55 -19.33 -21.53 -16.24
C LEU A 55 -19.55 -21.50 -17.76
N MET A 56 -19.00 -22.48 -18.48
CA MET A 56 -19.27 -22.68 -19.91
C MET A 56 -20.76 -22.97 -20.15
N TYR A 57 -21.36 -23.80 -19.30
CA TYR A 57 -22.80 -24.05 -19.33
C TYR A 57 -23.63 -22.81 -18.99
N VAL A 58 -23.26 -22.07 -17.94
CA VAL A 58 -23.90 -20.79 -17.58
C VAL A 58 -23.86 -19.84 -18.77
N ARG A 59 -22.74 -19.75 -19.49
CA ARG A 59 -22.61 -18.94 -20.72
C ARG A 59 -23.59 -19.37 -21.81
N GLN A 60 -23.86 -20.67 -21.95
CA GLN A 60 -24.82 -21.19 -22.93
C GLN A 60 -26.28 -20.93 -22.55
N VAL A 61 -26.65 -21.04 -21.26
CA VAL A 61 -28.05 -20.86 -20.82
C VAL A 61 -28.42 -19.41 -20.49
N LYS A 62 -27.43 -18.56 -20.22
CA LYS A 62 -27.65 -17.15 -19.88
C LYS A 62 -28.49 -16.39 -20.94
N PRO A 63 -28.25 -16.52 -22.25
CA PRO A 63 -29.09 -15.85 -23.26
C PRO A 63 -30.54 -16.29 -23.20
N ARG A 64 -30.80 -17.59 -23.02
CA ARG A 64 -32.16 -18.13 -22.87
C ARG A 64 -32.88 -17.54 -21.64
N PHE A 65 -32.18 -17.43 -20.51
CA PHE A 65 -32.74 -16.80 -19.32
C PHE A 65 -32.98 -15.31 -19.49
N ALA A 66 -32.16 -14.61 -20.28
CA ALA A 66 -32.35 -13.20 -20.58
C ALA A 66 -33.57 -12.95 -21.48
N GLU A 67 -33.91 -13.87 -22.38
CA GLU A 67 -35.13 -13.80 -23.20
C GLU A 67 -36.38 -14.03 -22.34
N GLU A 68 -36.34 -14.97 -21.40
CA GLU A 68 -37.45 -15.24 -20.48
C GLU A 68 -37.62 -14.13 -19.43
N SER A 69 -36.53 -13.50 -19.01
CA SER A 69 -36.52 -12.49 -17.94
C SER A 69 -35.36 -11.51 -18.11
N PRO A 70 -35.56 -10.42 -18.89
CA PRO A 70 -34.52 -9.44 -19.19
C PRO A 70 -33.92 -8.73 -17.97
N ASP A 71 -34.69 -8.57 -16.90
CA ASP A 71 -34.28 -7.87 -15.66
C ASP A 71 -33.69 -8.80 -14.58
N MET A 72 -33.47 -10.08 -14.89
CA MET A 72 -32.98 -11.07 -13.93
C MET A 72 -31.57 -10.74 -13.42
N LYS A 73 -31.38 -10.80 -12.10
CA LYS A 73 -30.05 -10.58 -11.51
C LYS A 73 -29.12 -11.73 -11.85
N TYR A 74 -27.84 -11.44 -12.08
CA TYR A 74 -26.85 -12.47 -12.40
C TYR A 74 -26.74 -13.58 -11.32
N SER A 75 -27.00 -13.25 -10.05
CA SER A 75 -27.07 -14.23 -8.96
C SER A 75 -28.19 -15.26 -9.15
N GLU A 76 -29.35 -14.83 -9.65
CA GLU A 76 -30.52 -15.69 -9.92
C GLU A 76 -30.27 -16.57 -11.15
N VAL A 77 -29.66 -16.02 -12.19
CA VAL A 77 -29.17 -16.78 -13.36
C VAL A 77 -28.26 -17.92 -12.90
N LEU A 78 -27.32 -17.64 -11.99
CA LEU A 78 -26.36 -18.64 -11.51
C LEU A 78 -27.04 -19.72 -10.66
N GLN A 79 -28.00 -19.34 -9.81
CA GLN A 79 -28.77 -20.27 -8.98
C GLN A 79 -29.64 -21.21 -9.84
N ARG A 80 -30.31 -20.66 -10.85
CA ARG A 80 -31.11 -21.43 -11.80
C ARG A 80 -30.24 -22.35 -12.64
N ALA A 81 -29.14 -21.84 -13.19
CA ALA A 81 -28.17 -22.64 -13.94
C ALA A 81 -27.58 -23.77 -13.09
N SER A 82 -27.28 -23.53 -11.80
CA SER A 82 -26.79 -24.57 -10.89
C SER A 82 -27.83 -25.68 -10.70
N SER A 83 -29.10 -25.31 -10.53
CA SER A 83 -30.21 -26.25 -10.40
C SER A 83 -30.39 -27.09 -11.67
N GLU A 84 -30.34 -26.47 -12.85
CA GLU A 84 -30.42 -27.20 -14.13
C GLU A 84 -29.19 -28.07 -14.39
N TRP A 85 -28.00 -27.56 -14.08
CA TRP A 85 -26.74 -28.30 -14.19
C TRP A 85 -26.76 -29.57 -13.34
N SER A 86 -27.30 -29.53 -12.12
CA SER A 86 -27.40 -30.73 -11.27
C SER A 86 -28.20 -31.85 -11.94
N LYS A 87 -29.30 -31.49 -12.62
CA LYS A 87 -30.22 -32.39 -13.33
C LYS A 87 -29.77 -32.75 -14.76
N LEU A 88 -28.72 -32.10 -15.26
CA LEU A 88 -28.23 -32.31 -16.61
C LEU A 88 -27.64 -33.72 -16.76
N ASP A 89 -27.91 -34.33 -17.92
CA ASP A 89 -27.40 -35.64 -18.31
C ASP A 89 -25.87 -35.73 -18.23
N VAL A 90 -25.38 -36.91 -17.87
CA VAL A 90 -23.95 -37.19 -17.67
C VAL A 90 -23.17 -36.95 -18.97
N ALA A 91 -23.69 -37.38 -20.13
CA ALA A 91 -22.99 -37.20 -21.40
C ALA A 91 -22.85 -35.73 -21.78
N LYS A 92 -23.87 -34.91 -21.49
CA LYS A 92 -23.79 -33.45 -21.70
C LYS A 92 -22.76 -32.80 -20.78
N LYS A 93 -22.70 -33.19 -19.49
CA LYS A 93 -21.65 -32.72 -18.56
C LYS A 93 -20.25 -33.11 -19.03
N GLU A 94 -20.11 -34.34 -19.51
CA GLU A 94 -18.85 -34.89 -20.01
C GLU A 94 -18.32 -34.10 -21.22
N ASN A 95 -19.21 -33.63 -22.11
CA ASN A 95 -18.82 -32.76 -23.21
C ASN A 95 -18.16 -31.45 -22.74
N PHE A 96 -18.72 -30.79 -21.73
CA PHE A 96 -18.13 -29.58 -21.15
C PHE A 96 -16.79 -29.86 -20.46
N ILE A 97 -16.67 -31.00 -19.75
CA ILE A 97 -15.42 -31.42 -19.13
C ILE A 97 -14.35 -31.66 -20.19
N ASN A 98 -14.70 -32.33 -21.29
CA ASN A 98 -13.78 -32.57 -22.40
C ASN A 98 -13.35 -31.29 -23.11
N GLU A 99 -14.28 -30.34 -23.32
CA GLU A 99 -13.94 -29.02 -23.88
C GLU A 99 -13.03 -28.22 -22.94
N TYR A 100 -13.30 -28.24 -21.63
CA TYR A 100 -12.42 -27.67 -20.62
C TYR A 100 -11.03 -28.31 -20.66
N ASN A 101 -10.93 -29.63 -20.70
CA ASN A 101 -9.64 -30.33 -20.74
C ASN A 101 -8.83 -29.98 -22.00
N LYS A 102 -9.48 -29.84 -23.16
CA LYS A 102 -8.84 -29.39 -24.41
C LYS A 102 -8.32 -27.96 -24.29
N SER A 103 -9.18 -27.03 -23.86
CA SER A 103 -8.80 -25.63 -23.68
C SER A 103 -7.73 -25.44 -22.60
N TYR A 104 -7.74 -26.27 -21.55
CA TYR A 104 -6.73 -26.30 -20.50
C TYR A 104 -5.36 -26.73 -21.02
N LYS A 105 -5.28 -27.73 -21.91
CA LYS A 105 -4.01 -28.09 -22.57
C LYS A 105 -3.43 -26.91 -23.35
N ILE A 106 -4.27 -26.22 -24.15
CA ILE A 106 -3.85 -25.02 -24.90
C ILE A 106 -3.39 -23.91 -23.95
N TYR A 107 -4.11 -23.71 -22.84
CA TYR A 107 -3.73 -22.73 -21.81
C TYR A 107 -2.36 -23.03 -21.20
N MET A 108 -2.06 -24.31 -20.92
CA MET A 108 -0.78 -24.72 -20.36
C MET A 108 0.38 -24.45 -21.33
N GLU A 109 0.17 -24.68 -22.63
CA GLU A 109 1.14 -24.32 -23.68
C GLU A 109 1.39 -22.81 -23.72
N LYS A 110 0.32 -22.00 -23.81
CA LYS A 110 0.43 -20.52 -23.76
C LYS A 110 1.09 -20.03 -22.48
N LEU A 111 0.84 -20.67 -21.35
CA LEU A 111 1.46 -20.33 -20.08
C LEU A 111 2.96 -20.65 -20.07
N ARG A 112 3.39 -21.72 -20.75
CA ARG A 112 4.81 -22.06 -20.93
C ARG A 112 5.49 -21.02 -21.81
N GLU A 113 4.92 -20.71 -22.96
CA GLU A 113 5.41 -19.65 -23.86
C GLU A 113 5.52 -18.31 -23.14
N TYR A 114 4.49 -17.93 -22.38
CA TYR A 114 4.48 -16.72 -21.56
C TYR A 114 5.61 -16.69 -20.54
N LYS A 115 5.90 -17.81 -19.86
CA LYS A 115 7.02 -17.86 -18.90
C LYS A 115 8.37 -17.72 -19.60
N ASN A 116 8.50 -18.31 -20.79
CA ASN A 116 9.72 -18.26 -21.58
C ASN A 116 9.95 -16.89 -22.24
N SER A 117 8.89 -16.11 -22.49
CA SER A 117 9.00 -14.75 -23.05
C SER A 117 9.40 -13.68 -22.04
N LEU A 118 9.44 -14.01 -20.73
CA LEU A 118 9.85 -13.06 -19.70
C LEU A 118 11.37 -12.87 -19.72
N THR A 119 11.80 -11.66 -20.06
CA THR A 119 13.23 -11.32 -20.04
C THR A 119 13.73 -11.12 -18.62
N GLU A 120 15.02 -11.34 -18.38
CA GLU A 120 15.63 -11.04 -17.08
C GLU A 120 15.55 -9.55 -16.75
N GLU A 121 15.64 -8.66 -17.75
CA GLU A 121 15.46 -7.22 -17.59
C GLU A 121 14.06 -6.87 -17.06
N GLN A 122 13.00 -7.50 -17.58
CA GLN A 122 11.64 -7.30 -17.09
C GLN A 122 11.49 -7.79 -15.64
N LYS A 123 12.12 -8.91 -15.28
CA LYS A 123 12.11 -9.45 -13.92
C LYS A 123 12.84 -8.53 -12.94
N GLN A 124 14.01 -8.03 -13.32
CA GLN A 124 14.78 -7.07 -12.53
C GLN A 124 14.04 -5.75 -12.36
N LEU A 125 13.46 -5.21 -13.43
CA LEU A 125 12.65 -4.00 -13.39
C LEU A 125 11.44 -4.17 -12.46
N TRP A 126 10.77 -5.32 -12.51
CA TRP A 126 9.70 -5.65 -11.58
C TRP A 126 10.16 -5.67 -10.13
N GLU A 127 11.29 -6.32 -9.83
CA GLU A 127 11.76 -6.42 -8.45
C GLU A 127 12.18 -5.05 -7.91
N GLN A 128 12.86 -4.23 -8.72
CA GLN A 128 13.18 -2.85 -8.36
C GLN A 128 11.91 -2.04 -8.10
N LYS A 129 10.95 -2.06 -9.04
CA LYS A 129 9.70 -1.30 -8.91
C LYS A 129 8.85 -1.77 -7.74
N LYS A 130 8.82 -3.07 -7.47
CA LYS A 130 8.16 -3.66 -6.32
C LYS A 130 8.79 -3.20 -5.01
N LYS A 131 10.13 -3.16 -4.92
CA LYS A 131 10.84 -2.66 -3.74
C LYS A 131 10.59 -1.16 -3.50
N GLU A 132 10.69 -0.35 -4.55
CA GLU A 132 10.34 1.09 -4.51
C GLU A 132 8.89 1.27 -4.00
N TYR A 133 7.99 0.47 -4.54
CA TYR A 133 6.58 0.45 -4.16
C TYR A 133 6.38 0.06 -2.68
N GLU A 134 7.02 -0.99 -2.20
CA GLU A 134 6.92 -1.46 -0.81
C GLU A 134 7.48 -0.42 0.18
N GLN A 135 8.60 0.22 -0.16
CA GLN A 135 9.17 1.30 0.65
C GLN A 135 8.22 2.50 0.75
N THR A 136 7.69 2.97 -0.38
CA THR A 136 6.75 4.10 -0.40
C THR A 136 5.44 3.77 0.32
N ASN A 137 4.93 2.54 0.15
CA ASN A 137 3.72 2.07 0.80
C ASN A 137 3.90 1.94 2.32
N THR A 138 5.06 1.44 2.76
CA THR A 138 5.44 1.34 4.18
C THR A 138 5.53 2.72 4.81
N LYS A 139 6.15 3.69 4.14
CA LYS A 139 6.20 5.08 4.60
C LYS A 139 4.80 5.66 4.78
N LYS A 140 3.92 5.48 3.79
CA LYS A 140 2.52 5.93 3.87
C LYS A 140 1.75 5.22 4.99
N LYS A 141 1.97 3.92 5.21
CA LYS A 141 1.39 3.16 6.34
C LYS A 141 1.77 3.84 7.67
N TYR A 142 3.05 4.15 7.88
CA TYR A 142 3.50 4.85 9.08
C TYR A 142 2.89 6.25 9.23
N GLU A 143 2.76 7.01 8.14
CA GLU A 143 2.10 8.32 8.16
C GLU A 143 0.61 8.23 8.53
N ILE A 144 -0.12 7.26 7.94
CA ILE A 144 -1.52 6.99 8.25
C ILE A 144 -1.69 6.52 9.69
N LEU A 145 -0.74 5.77 10.23
CA LEU A 145 -0.74 5.36 11.64
C LEU A 145 -0.24 6.43 12.61
N GLY A 146 0.21 7.57 12.09
CA GLY A 146 0.62 8.71 12.90
C GLY A 146 1.92 8.48 13.66
N LYS A 147 2.83 7.66 13.11
CA LYS A 147 4.15 7.45 13.70
C LYS A 147 4.84 8.80 13.92
N PRO A 148 5.34 9.11 15.13
CA PRO A 148 6.09 10.33 15.39
C PRO A 148 7.24 10.52 14.39
N LYS A 149 7.47 11.76 13.98
CA LYS A 149 8.58 12.09 13.05
C LYS A 149 9.84 12.37 13.84
N LYS A 150 10.96 11.80 13.38
CA LYS A 150 12.26 12.06 14.00
C LYS A 150 12.61 13.55 13.90
N PRO A 151 13.01 14.21 15.01
CA PRO A 151 13.36 15.62 15.00
C PRO A 151 14.67 15.87 14.25
N LEU A 152 14.90 17.12 13.87
CA LEU A 152 16.14 17.55 13.25
C LEU A 152 17.29 17.45 14.27
N ASN A 153 18.45 16.96 13.81
CA ASN A 153 19.68 17.02 14.59
C ASN A 153 20.20 18.48 14.64
N GLY A 154 21.04 18.84 15.62
CA GLY A 154 21.54 20.20 15.82
C GLY A 154 22.14 20.83 14.56
N TYR A 155 22.92 20.06 13.79
CA TYR A 155 23.42 20.51 12.49
C TYR A 155 22.29 20.81 11.48
N LEU A 156 21.26 19.97 11.40
CA LEU A 156 20.13 20.19 10.50
C LEU A 156 19.25 21.37 10.96
N SER A 157 19.13 21.60 12.27
CA SER A 157 18.49 22.80 12.83
C SER A 157 19.25 24.06 12.47
N TYR A 158 20.60 24.03 12.55
CA TYR A 158 21.46 25.11 12.07
C TYR A 158 21.32 25.36 10.57
N LEU A 159 21.31 24.31 9.74
CA LEU A 159 21.02 24.46 8.31
C LEU A 159 19.63 25.08 8.08
N SER A 160 18.62 24.68 8.86
CA SER A 160 17.27 25.21 8.74
C SER A 160 17.21 26.71 9.09
N SER A 161 17.96 27.16 10.10
CA SER A 161 18.01 28.59 10.47
C SER A 161 18.69 29.42 9.38
N LYS A 162 19.76 28.91 8.77
CA LYS A 162 20.52 29.57 7.69
C LYS A 162 19.93 29.42 6.30
N ARG A 163 18.88 28.61 6.14
CA ARG A 163 18.24 28.37 4.82
C ARG A 163 17.66 29.65 4.21
N LYS A 164 17.23 30.60 5.05
CA LYS A 164 16.70 31.91 4.60
C LYS A 164 17.78 32.83 4.06
N ASP A 165 19.02 32.65 4.52
CA ASP A 165 20.18 33.45 4.13
C ASP A 165 20.87 32.90 2.87
N LYS A 166 20.33 31.82 2.29
CA LYS A 166 20.86 31.19 1.07
C LYS A 166 20.55 32.09 -0.13
N ASP A 167 21.59 32.38 -0.91
CA ASP A 167 21.46 32.96 -2.25
C ASP A 167 20.51 32.12 -3.13
N PRO A 168 19.43 32.71 -3.70
CA PRO A 168 18.50 32.01 -4.59
C PRO A 168 19.17 31.23 -5.72
N ASP A 169 20.23 31.77 -6.31
CA ASP A 169 20.90 31.20 -7.50
C ASP A 169 21.92 30.11 -7.16
N MET A 170 22.34 30.01 -5.90
CA MET A 170 23.29 28.98 -5.49
C MET A 170 22.65 27.59 -5.43
N HIS A 171 23.32 26.61 -6.03
CA HIS A 171 22.88 25.22 -5.98
C HIS A 171 22.92 24.68 -4.53
N ILE A 172 21.84 24.03 -4.09
CA ILE A 172 21.65 23.58 -2.69
C ILE A 172 22.80 22.69 -2.23
N LYS A 173 23.33 21.83 -3.11
CA LYS A 173 24.42 20.92 -2.76
C LYS A 173 25.68 21.66 -2.35
N ASP A 174 25.99 22.77 -3.02
CA ASP A 174 27.20 23.54 -2.78
C ASP A 174 27.04 24.49 -1.59
N TRP A 175 25.83 25.00 -1.37
CA TRP A 175 25.47 25.68 -0.12
C TRP A 175 25.57 24.75 1.10
N VAL A 176 25.07 23.52 1.02
CA VAL A 176 25.19 22.56 2.13
C VAL A 176 26.66 22.28 2.43
N LYS A 177 27.51 22.10 1.40
CA LYS A 177 28.96 21.92 1.60
C LYS A 177 29.59 23.11 2.31
N SER A 178 29.29 24.35 1.91
CA SER A 178 29.84 25.54 2.57
C SER A 178 29.35 25.65 4.01
N MET A 179 28.09 25.33 4.28
CA MET A 179 27.53 25.30 5.63
C MET A 179 28.14 24.19 6.50
N THR A 180 28.52 23.04 5.93
CA THR A 180 29.27 22.00 6.66
C THR A 180 30.63 22.51 7.12
N VAL A 181 31.36 23.21 6.25
CA VAL A 181 32.65 23.82 6.61
C VAL A 181 32.45 24.86 7.71
N ASN A 182 31.47 25.76 7.56
CA ASN A 182 31.14 26.76 8.57
C ASN A 182 30.79 26.11 9.90
N TRP A 183 29.93 25.08 9.89
CA TRP A 183 29.57 24.34 11.10
C TRP A 183 30.79 23.74 11.79
N ASN A 184 31.72 23.14 11.06
CA ASN A 184 32.91 22.55 11.69
C ASN A 184 33.82 23.61 12.33
N THR A 185 33.94 24.79 11.71
CA THR A 185 34.75 25.92 12.20
C THR A 185 34.08 26.72 13.33
N LEU A 186 32.76 26.60 13.53
CA LEU A 186 32.05 27.32 14.59
C LEU A 186 32.57 26.93 15.99
N PRO A 187 32.69 27.90 16.92
CA PRO A 187 33.05 27.61 18.30
C PRO A 187 31.95 26.82 19.00
N ASP A 188 32.32 25.97 19.95
CA ASP A 188 31.39 25.07 20.64
C ASP A 188 30.24 25.82 21.33
N LYS A 189 30.51 27.04 21.80
CA LYS A 189 29.51 27.93 22.41
C LYS A 189 28.37 28.31 21.45
N GLU A 190 28.64 28.43 20.16
CA GLU A 190 27.62 28.74 19.15
C GLU A 190 26.88 27.50 18.66
N LYS A 191 27.50 26.32 18.78
CA LYS A 191 26.88 25.02 18.50
C LYS A 191 25.97 24.56 19.62
N GLU A 192 26.33 24.87 20.87
CA GLU A 192 25.65 24.46 22.10
C GLU A 192 24.13 24.65 22.08
N PRO A 193 23.56 25.83 21.72
CA PRO A 193 22.11 25.99 21.70
C PRO A 193 21.41 25.02 20.73
N TYR A 194 22.00 24.76 19.56
CA TYR A 194 21.44 23.84 18.57
C TYR A 194 21.53 22.37 19.02
N LEU A 195 22.62 22.01 19.70
CA LEU A 195 22.80 20.66 20.25
C LEU A 195 21.87 20.43 21.43
N THR A 196 21.74 21.39 22.34
CA THR A 196 20.84 21.34 23.49
C THR A 196 19.38 21.26 23.05
N GLU A 197 18.96 22.07 22.06
CA GLU A 197 17.60 21.96 21.48
C GLU A 197 17.37 20.59 20.82
N ALA A 198 18.32 20.10 20.02
CA ALA A 198 18.18 18.81 19.34
C ALA A 198 18.12 17.63 20.31
N THR A 199 18.88 17.67 21.40
CA THR A 199 18.84 16.63 22.45
C THR A 199 17.50 16.63 23.18
N GLN A 200 16.96 17.81 23.52
CA GLN A 200 15.64 17.95 24.14
C GLN A 200 14.52 17.44 23.21
N LEU A 201 14.53 17.84 21.94
CA LEU A 201 13.55 17.38 20.95
C LEU A 201 13.65 15.87 20.72
N ASN A 202 14.86 15.32 20.67
CA ASN A 202 15.06 13.88 20.53
C ASN A 202 14.56 13.12 21.76
N ALA A 203 14.80 13.62 22.97
CA ALA A 203 14.28 13.02 24.21
C ALA A 203 12.74 13.01 24.24
N GLN A 204 12.10 14.09 23.79
CA GLN A 204 10.64 14.13 23.65
C GLN A 204 10.15 13.13 22.58
N TYR A 205 10.82 13.07 21.44
CA TYR A 205 10.50 12.13 20.37
C TYR A 205 10.58 10.67 20.83
N GLN A 206 11.56 10.28 21.65
CA GLN A 206 11.63 8.91 22.18
C GLN A 206 10.40 8.59 23.05
N LYS A 207 9.99 9.50 23.93
CA LYS A 207 8.76 9.32 24.75
C LYS A 207 7.51 9.21 23.89
N ASP A 208 7.40 10.06 22.86
CA ASP A 208 6.26 10.03 21.93
C ASP A 208 6.25 8.73 21.12
N LEU A 209 7.43 8.22 20.75
CA LEU A 209 7.60 6.95 20.04
C LEU A 209 7.16 5.79 20.93
N GLU A 210 7.69 5.65 22.14
CA GLU A 210 7.29 4.60 23.10
C GLU A 210 5.77 4.59 23.34
N LYS A 211 5.18 5.78 23.51
CA LYS A 211 3.73 5.91 23.66
C LYS A 211 2.98 5.41 22.43
N TRP A 212 3.45 5.76 21.24
CA TRP A 212 2.88 5.29 19.99
C TRP A 212 3.05 3.76 19.84
N GLU A 213 4.18 3.19 20.23
CA GLU A 213 4.44 1.75 20.17
C GLU A 213 3.50 0.95 21.07
N MET A 214 3.35 1.38 22.33
CA MET A 214 2.37 0.79 23.25
C MET A 214 0.95 0.82 22.68
N GLU A 215 0.60 1.93 22.02
CA GLU A 215 -0.72 2.11 21.42
C GLU A 215 -0.93 1.23 20.17
N MET A 216 0.11 1.02 19.36
CA MET A 216 0.06 0.08 18.23
C MET A 216 -0.14 -1.35 18.70
N ILE A 217 0.52 -1.76 19.78
CA ILE A 217 0.33 -3.07 20.42
C ILE A 217 -1.11 -3.18 20.95
N ARG A 218 -1.62 -2.14 21.64
CA ARG A 218 -3.01 -2.10 22.15
C ARG A 218 -4.05 -2.27 21.03
N CYS A 219 -3.82 -1.66 19.89
CA CYS A 219 -4.71 -1.73 18.73
C CYS A 219 -4.53 -3.00 17.86
N GLY A 220 -3.66 -3.95 18.26
CA GLY A 220 -3.43 -5.20 17.53
C GLY A 220 -2.61 -5.05 16.23
N ASN A 221 -1.90 -3.93 16.05
CA ASN A 221 -0.97 -3.72 14.93
C ASN A 221 0.46 -4.11 15.31
N SER A 222 0.64 -5.30 15.88
CA SER A 222 1.96 -5.81 16.31
C SER A 222 2.87 -6.15 15.13
N ASP A 223 2.30 -6.40 13.95
CA ASP A 223 2.97 -6.66 12.67
C ASP A 223 3.95 -5.54 12.24
N ILE A 224 3.82 -4.36 12.85
CA ILE A 224 4.69 -3.22 12.60
C ILE A 224 6.09 -3.42 13.21
N PHE A 225 6.22 -4.23 14.25
CA PHE A 225 7.45 -4.36 15.04
C PHE A 225 8.28 -5.61 14.71
N GLU A 226 7.74 -6.55 13.92
CA GLU A 226 8.40 -7.82 13.57
C GLU A 226 9.67 -7.66 12.72
N PHE A 227 9.99 -6.46 12.25
CA PHE A 227 11.15 -6.18 11.39
C PHE A 227 12.31 -5.47 12.11
N ILE A 228 12.23 -5.25 13.43
CA ILE A 228 13.24 -4.49 14.20
C ILE A 228 13.99 -5.37 15.23
N SER A 229 13.64 -6.66 15.35
CA SER A 229 14.38 -7.63 16.17
C SER A 229 15.50 -8.33 15.39
#